data_AF-A0A453AVI2-F1
#
_entry.id   AF-A0A453AVI2-F1
#
_cell.length_a   1.000
_cell.length_b   1.000
_cell.length_c   1.000
_cell.angle_alpha   90.00
_cell.angle_beta   90.00
_cell.angle_gamma   90.00
#
_symmetry.space_group_name_H-M   'P 1'
#
loop_
_entity.id
_entity.type
_entity.pdbx_description
1 polymer ?
#
loop_
_entity_poly.entity_id
_entity_poly.type
_entity_poly.pdbx_seq_one_letter_code
_entity_poly.pdbx_strand_id
1 'polypeptide(L)'
;MPDAKVFGMNLIYVLCFFTRVGCSFIYFLMRFMFWLKVHTGFYSAYNNTLLRPAITNAVRKARRLYGDISVIVTGHSMGGAMASFCALDLAISLGSDSVHLMTFGQPRIGNAAFASYFEQYVPSAIRVTHEHDIVPHLPPYFFFLPHLTYHHFPREVFPCINLESV
;
A
#
# COMPACT_ATOMS: atom_id res chain seq x y z
N MET A 1 -23.79 4.98 -1.15
CA MET A 1 -24.10 5.57 -2.47
C MET A 1 -22.80 6.12 -3.07
N PRO A 2 -22.67 6.16 -4.40
CA PRO A 2 -21.83 5.26 -5.22
C PRO A 2 -20.38 5.75 -5.41
N ASP A 3 -19.58 4.91 -6.08
CA ASP A 3 -18.34 5.25 -6.83
C ASP A 3 -17.06 4.50 -6.41
N ALA A 4 -17.10 3.17 -6.51
CA ALA A 4 -15.91 2.35 -6.69
C ALA A 4 -15.67 2.09 -8.19
N LYS A 5 -15.32 3.14 -8.94
CA LYS A 5 -14.75 3.04 -10.29
C LYS A 5 -13.38 3.69 -10.30
N VAL A 6 -12.33 2.90 -10.07
CA VAL A 6 -10.98 3.24 -10.56
C VAL A 6 -10.29 1.95 -11.00
N PHE A 7 -10.51 1.56 -12.26
CA PHE A 7 -9.53 0.76 -13.00
C PHE A 7 -9.24 1.50 -14.30
N GLY A 8 -8.43 2.54 -14.15
CA GLY A 8 -7.72 3.23 -15.23
C GLY A 8 -6.24 3.25 -14.89
N MET A 9 -5.67 2.13 -14.45
CA MET A 9 -4.22 1.99 -14.38
C MET A 9 -3.72 1.80 -15.81
N ASN A 10 -3.07 2.84 -16.33
CA ASN A 10 -2.44 2.90 -17.66
C ASN A 10 -2.07 1.53 -18.21
N LEU A 11 -2.75 1.15 -19.30
CA LEU A 11 -2.59 -0.08 -20.08
C LEU A 11 -1.11 -0.42 -20.39
N ILE A 12 -0.23 0.58 -20.35
CA ILE A 12 1.22 0.52 -20.61
C ILE A 12 2.00 -0.24 -19.51
N TYR A 13 1.66 -0.08 -18.23
CA TYR A 13 2.35 -0.81 -17.15
C TYR A 13 1.97 -2.28 -17.13
N VAL A 14 0.72 -2.55 -17.45
CA VAL A 14 0.22 -3.90 -17.67
C VAL A 14 0.97 -4.48 -18.89
N LEU A 15 1.04 -3.73 -20.02
CA LEU A 15 1.70 -4.17 -21.26
C LEU A 15 3.17 -4.61 -21.07
N CYS A 16 3.93 -3.87 -20.25
CA CYS A 16 5.37 -4.09 -20.08
C CYS A 16 5.72 -5.33 -19.22
N PHE A 17 4.78 -5.81 -18.40
CA PHE A 17 4.95 -7.03 -17.61
C PHE A 17 4.60 -8.31 -18.41
N PHE A 18 3.89 -8.21 -19.54
CA PHE A 18 3.39 -9.37 -20.30
C PHE A 18 4.43 -10.08 -21.17
N THR A 19 5.59 -9.49 -21.46
CA THR A 19 6.54 -10.11 -22.40
C THR A 19 7.37 -11.24 -21.79
N ARG A 20 7.23 -11.54 -20.49
CA ARG A 20 8.13 -12.46 -19.78
C ARG A 20 7.47 -13.61 -19.00
N VAL A 21 6.14 -13.68 -18.86
CA VAL A 21 5.50 -14.70 -18.03
C VAL A 21 4.31 -15.33 -18.75
N GLY A 22 4.29 -16.67 -18.83
CA GLY A 22 3.39 -17.44 -19.70
C GLY A 22 1.88 -17.24 -19.47
N CYS A 23 1.10 -17.58 -20.48
CA CYS A 23 -0.35 -17.32 -20.62
C CYS A 23 -1.19 -17.79 -19.41
N SER A 24 -0.86 -18.92 -18.78
CA SER A 24 -1.59 -19.43 -17.61
C SER A 24 -1.39 -18.61 -16.33
N PHE A 25 -0.22 -17.98 -16.15
CA PHE A 25 0.05 -17.07 -15.03
C PHE A 25 -0.66 -15.73 -15.22
N ILE A 26 -0.80 -15.30 -16.48
CA ILE A 26 -1.53 -14.09 -16.88
C ILE A 26 -3.00 -14.18 -16.49
N TYR A 27 -3.66 -15.32 -16.72
CA TYR A 27 -5.05 -15.51 -16.29
C TYR A 27 -5.22 -15.50 -14.77
N PHE A 28 -4.26 -16.05 -14.01
CA PHE A 28 -4.28 -16.02 -12.55
C PHE A 28 -4.07 -14.59 -12.01
N LEU A 29 -3.10 -13.86 -12.55
CA LEU A 29 -2.80 -12.47 -12.17
C LEU A 29 -3.97 -11.55 -12.55
N MET A 30 -4.57 -11.72 -13.73
CA MET A 30 -5.78 -11.00 -14.16
C MET A 30 -6.97 -11.33 -13.26
N ARG A 31 -7.18 -12.60 -12.88
CA ARG A 31 -8.25 -12.98 -11.94
C ARG A 31 -8.02 -12.43 -10.53
N PHE A 32 -6.77 -12.22 -10.09
CA PHE A 32 -6.48 -11.69 -8.77
C PHE A 32 -6.54 -10.15 -8.75
N MET A 33 -5.96 -9.49 -9.75
CA MET A 33 -5.99 -8.03 -9.91
C MET A 33 -7.41 -7.49 -10.12
N PHE A 34 -8.32 -8.25 -10.73
CA PHE A 34 -9.71 -7.84 -10.96
C PHE A 34 -10.52 -7.62 -9.66
N TRP A 35 -10.08 -8.20 -8.54
CA TRP A 35 -10.74 -8.04 -7.24
C TRP A 35 -10.00 -7.12 -6.28
N LEU A 36 -8.84 -6.57 -6.64
CA LEU A 36 -8.14 -5.59 -5.80
C LEU A 36 -8.94 -4.28 -5.79
N LYS A 37 -9.43 -3.90 -4.61
CA LYS A 37 -10.12 -2.63 -4.40
C LYS A 37 -9.37 -1.81 -3.36
N VAL A 38 -9.15 -0.54 -3.68
CA VAL A 38 -8.46 0.43 -2.83
C VAL A 38 -9.29 1.70 -2.68
N HIS A 39 -9.05 2.45 -1.61
CA HIS A 39 -9.73 3.71 -1.39
C HIS A 39 -9.26 4.76 -2.40
N THR A 40 -10.19 5.23 -3.24
CA THR A 40 -9.90 6.10 -4.39
C THR A 40 -9.25 7.42 -3.99
N GLY A 41 -9.70 8.02 -2.87
CA GLY A 41 -9.13 9.27 -2.36
C GLY A 41 -7.64 9.16 -2.01
N PHE A 42 -7.25 8.11 -1.28
CA PHE A 42 -5.86 7.92 -0.86
C PHE A 42 -4.98 7.51 -2.04
N TYR A 43 -5.50 6.66 -2.92
CA TYR A 43 -4.79 6.27 -4.14
C TYR A 43 -4.58 7.46 -5.07
N SER A 44 -5.59 8.30 -5.28
CA SER A 44 -5.49 9.52 -6.09
C SER A 44 -4.50 10.52 -5.48
N ALA A 45 -4.52 10.71 -4.15
CA ALA A 45 -3.57 11.58 -3.47
C ALA A 45 -2.10 11.16 -3.71
N TYR A 46 -1.83 9.86 -3.82
CA TYR A 46 -0.51 9.34 -4.15
C TYR A 46 -0.21 9.37 -5.66
N ASN A 47 -1.10 8.83 -6.49
CA ASN A 47 -0.81 8.57 -7.91
C ASN A 47 -1.05 9.78 -8.81
N ASN A 48 -1.96 10.69 -8.45
CA ASN A 48 -2.30 11.87 -9.25
C ASN A 48 -1.52 13.13 -8.85
N THR A 49 -0.44 12.96 -8.10
CA THR A 49 0.43 14.06 -7.66
C THR A 49 1.83 13.90 -8.23
N LEU A 50 2.58 15.01 -8.26
CA LEU A 50 4.00 15.02 -8.65
C LEU A 50 4.88 14.21 -7.67
N LEU A 51 4.32 13.74 -6.55
CA LEU A 51 5.02 13.00 -5.51
C LEU A 51 5.54 11.66 -6.03
N ARG A 52 4.70 10.87 -6.72
CA ARG A 52 5.11 9.53 -7.22
C ARG A 52 6.34 9.58 -8.12
N PRO A 53 6.39 10.40 -9.20
CA PRO A 53 7.59 10.49 -10.04
C PRO A 53 8.77 11.14 -9.31
N ALA A 54 8.53 12.09 -8.41
CA ALA A 54 9.61 12.73 -7.64
C ALA A 54 10.30 11.73 -6.70
N ILE A 55 9.52 10.96 -5.93
CA ILE A 55 10.03 9.96 -4.98
C ILE A 55 10.76 8.84 -5.72
N THR A 56 10.14 8.27 -6.77
CA THR A 56 10.76 7.17 -7.53
C THR A 56 12.07 7.60 -8.19
N ASN A 57 12.16 8.82 -8.73
CA ASN A 57 13.40 9.36 -9.28
C ASN A 57 14.45 9.64 -8.20
N ALA A 58 14.05 10.17 -7.04
CA ALA A 58 14.95 10.42 -5.93
C ALA A 58 15.56 9.11 -5.40
N VAL A 59 14.75 8.07 -5.20
CA VAL A 59 15.21 6.75 -4.74
C VAL A 59 16.13 6.10 -5.77
N ARG A 60 15.79 6.15 -7.06
CA ARG A 60 16.66 5.65 -8.14
C ARG A 60 18.00 6.38 -8.18
N LYS A 61 17.99 7.71 -8.00
CA LYS A 61 19.22 8.51 -7.94
C LYS A 61 20.06 8.12 -6.72
N ALA A 62 19.44 7.96 -5.56
CA ALA A 62 20.13 7.55 -4.34
C ALA A 62 20.78 6.17 -4.50
N ARG A 63 20.08 5.17 -5.05
CA ARG A 63 20.66 3.84 -5.31
C ARG A 63 21.83 3.87 -6.30
N ARG A 64 21.82 4.77 -7.29
CA ARG A 64 22.96 4.94 -8.20
C ARG A 64 24.20 5.51 -7.51
N LEU A 65 24.01 6.35 -6.50
CA LEU A 65 25.10 7.01 -5.78
C LEU A 65 25.66 6.16 -4.63
N TYR A 66 24.78 5.46 -3.92
CA TYR A 66 25.11 4.77 -2.67
C TYR A 66 25.01 3.24 -2.78
N GLY A 67 24.63 2.70 -3.94
CA GLY A 67 24.48 1.26 -4.16
C GLY A 67 23.12 0.73 -3.72
N ASP A 68 23.07 -0.57 -3.41
CA ASP A 68 21.85 -1.26 -3.02
C ASP A 68 21.43 -0.95 -1.57
N ILE A 69 20.90 0.26 -1.38
CA ILE A 69 20.40 0.73 -0.08
C ILE A 69 18.95 0.31 0.16
N SER A 70 18.65 -0.08 1.41
CA SER A 70 17.29 -0.29 1.89
C SER A 70 16.56 1.03 2.07
N VAL A 71 15.27 1.07 1.72
CA VAL A 71 14.41 2.26 1.82
C VAL A 71 13.38 2.03 2.91
N ILE A 72 13.31 2.95 3.87
CA ILE A 72 12.25 2.98 4.87
C ILE A 72 11.25 4.05 4.47
N VAL A 73 9.99 3.66 4.32
CA VAL A 73 8.87 4.55 4.04
C VAL A 73 8.06 4.73 5.32
N THR A 74 7.72 5.97 5.64
CA THR A 74 6.92 6.28 6.84
C THR A 74 5.85 7.32 6.57
N GLY A 75 4.82 7.33 7.41
CA GLY A 75 3.74 8.31 7.33
C GLY A 75 2.73 8.20 8.48
N HIS A 76 2.13 9.33 8.82
CA HIS A 76 1.10 9.43 9.86
C HIS A 76 -0.28 9.71 9.24
N SER A 77 -1.34 9.12 9.79
CA SER A 77 -2.74 9.34 9.37
C SER A 77 -2.93 9.11 7.86
N MET A 78 -3.47 10.08 7.12
CA MET A 78 -3.56 10.04 5.64
C MET A 78 -2.20 9.83 4.97
N GLY A 79 -1.13 10.37 5.55
CA GLY A 79 0.24 10.12 5.10
C GLY A 79 0.65 8.66 5.23
N GLY A 80 0.15 7.92 6.23
CA GLY A 80 0.35 6.48 6.36
C GLY A 80 -0.31 5.68 5.24
N ALA A 81 -1.50 6.12 4.80
CA ALA A 81 -2.17 5.54 3.64
C ALA A 81 -1.36 5.77 2.34
N MET A 82 -0.85 6.97 2.13
CA MET A 82 0.00 7.29 0.98
C MET A 82 1.37 6.57 1.03
N ALA A 83 1.97 6.50 2.22
CA ALA A 83 3.21 5.77 2.48
C ALA A 83 3.07 4.29 2.12
N SER A 84 1.91 3.68 2.41
CA SER A 84 1.63 2.30 2.03
C SER A 84 1.65 2.10 0.51
N PHE A 85 0.96 2.94 -0.26
CA PHE A 85 1.00 2.86 -1.72
C PHE A 85 2.40 3.11 -2.29
N CYS A 86 3.13 4.04 -1.68
CA CYS A 86 4.52 4.32 -2.04
C CYS A 86 5.45 3.13 -1.80
N ALA A 87 5.34 2.49 -0.63
CA ALA A 87 6.12 1.31 -0.30
C ALA A 87 5.84 0.15 -1.27
N LEU A 88 4.57 -0.06 -1.64
CA LEU A 88 4.20 -1.07 -2.63
C LEU A 88 4.80 -0.78 -4.02
N ASP A 89 4.71 0.46 -4.51
CA ASP A 89 5.27 0.86 -5.82
C ASP A 89 6.80 0.70 -5.86
N LEU A 90 7.47 1.04 -4.75
CA LEU A 90 8.91 0.86 -4.60
C LEU A 90 9.29 -0.62 -4.49
N ALA A 91 8.57 -1.43 -3.72
CA ALA A 91 8.86 -2.86 -3.56
C ALA A 91 8.70 -3.63 -4.88
N ILE A 92 7.68 -3.30 -5.68
CA ILE A 92 7.51 -3.88 -7.03
C ILE A 92 8.68 -3.49 -7.94
N SER A 93 9.18 -2.25 -7.83
CA SER A 93 10.24 -1.73 -8.70
C SER A 93 11.65 -2.15 -8.28
N LEU A 94 11.90 -2.34 -6.98
CA LEU A 94 13.23 -2.48 -6.39
C LEU A 94 13.49 -3.87 -5.80
N GLY A 95 12.42 -4.64 -5.52
CA GLY A 95 12.46 -5.89 -4.76
C GLY A 95 11.85 -5.72 -3.37
N SER A 96 11.18 -6.76 -2.88
CA SER A 96 10.48 -6.77 -1.58
C SER A 96 11.40 -6.58 -0.38
N ASP A 97 12.62 -7.13 -0.44
CA ASP A 97 13.57 -7.08 0.67
C ASP A 97 14.22 -5.70 0.85
N SER A 98 14.14 -4.84 -0.17
CA SER A 98 14.75 -3.52 -0.14
C SER A 98 13.85 -2.43 0.47
N VAL A 99 12.60 -2.74 0.83
CA VAL A 99 11.62 -1.73 1.25
C VAL A 99 10.96 -2.12 2.57
N HIS A 100 11.08 -1.24 3.56
CA HIS A 100 10.39 -1.35 4.84
C HIS A 100 9.34 -0.26 4.97
N LEU A 101 8.19 -0.58 5.57
CA LEU A 101 7.12 0.38 5.80
C LEU A 101 6.84 0.48 7.30
N MET A 102 6.77 1.70 7.81
CA MET A 102 6.32 1.96 9.18
C MET A 102 5.30 3.09 9.18
N THR A 103 4.05 2.82 9.56
CA THR A 103 3.00 3.85 9.59
C THR A 103 2.46 4.08 10.98
N PHE A 104 1.87 5.25 11.20
CA PHE A 104 1.30 5.66 12.48
C PHE A 104 -0.15 6.11 12.28
N GLY A 105 -1.12 5.53 12.98
CA GLY A 105 -2.53 5.91 12.86
C GLY A 105 -3.10 5.71 11.45
N GLN A 106 -2.63 4.70 10.72
CA GLN A 106 -3.02 4.49 9.31
C GLN A 106 -4.46 3.95 9.20
N PRO A 107 -5.33 4.57 8.38
CA PRO A 107 -6.67 4.04 8.06
C PRO A 107 -6.57 2.82 7.13
N ARG A 108 -7.65 2.02 7.03
CA ARG A 108 -7.72 0.90 6.08
C ARG A 108 -7.77 1.45 4.65
N ILE A 109 -6.95 0.88 3.76
CA ILE A 109 -6.75 1.43 2.41
C ILE A 109 -7.21 0.53 1.27
N GLY A 110 -7.47 -0.75 1.52
CA GLY A 110 -8.05 -1.65 0.52
C GLY A 110 -8.78 -2.84 1.13
N ASN A 111 -9.32 -3.69 0.26
CA ASN A 111 -10.05 -4.90 0.64
C ASN A 111 -9.12 -6.08 0.99
N ALA A 112 -9.66 -7.22 1.39
CA ALA A 112 -8.87 -8.41 1.77
C ALA A 112 -7.94 -8.93 0.65
N ALA A 113 -8.35 -8.80 -0.62
CA ALA A 113 -7.50 -9.16 -1.74
C ALA A 113 -6.28 -8.23 -1.84
N PHE A 114 -6.49 -6.92 -1.65
CA PHE A 114 -5.38 -5.97 -1.53
C PHE A 114 -4.52 -6.26 -0.30
N ALA A 115 -5.14 -6.60 0.84
CA ALA A 115 -4.47 -7.05 2.06
C ALA A 115 -3.42 -8.14 1.78
N SER A 116 -3.89 -9.22 1.16
CA SER A 116 -3.04 -10.38 0.85
C SER A 116 -1.96 -10.03 -0.18
N TYR A 117 -2.32 -9.25 -1.21
CA TYR A 117 -1.38 -8.83 -2.24
C TYR A 117 -0.23 -7.98 -1.67
N PHE A 118 -0.56 -7.02 -0.81
CA PHE A 118 0.43 -6.13 -0.22
C PHE A 118 1.41 -6.87 0.69
N GLU A 119 0.92 -7.80 1.52
CA GLU A 119 1.76 -8.60 2.40
C GLU A 119 2.80 -9.40 1.64
N GLN A 120 2.45 -9.92 0.46
CA GLN A 120 3.38 -10.64 -0.42
C GLN A 120 4.55 -9.77 -0.88
N TYR A 121 4.30 -8.47 -1.15
CA TYR A 121 5.32 -7.57 -1.71
C TYR A 121 6.05 -6.75 -0.64
N VAL A 122 5.41 -6.48 0.50
CA VAL A 122 5.95 -5.64 1.58
C VAL A 122 5.78 -6.38 2.92
N PRO A 123 6.47 -7.53 3.11
CA PRO A 123 6.31 -8.35 4.32
C PRO A 123 6.81 -7.65 5.58
N SER A 124 7.73 -6.69 5.45
CA SER A 124 8.26 -5.88 6.55
C SER A 124 7.45 -4.61 6.85
N ALA A 125 6.16 -4.60 6.52
CA ALA A 125 5.28 -3.50 6.89
C ALA A 125 4.90 -3.58 8.37
N ILE A 126 4.94 -2.44 9.07
CA ILE A 126 4.55 -2.26 10.46
C ILE A 126 3.56 -1.11 10.54
N ARG A 127 2.42 -1.34 11.20
CA ARG A 127 1.43 -0.33 11.52
C ARG A 127 1.44 -0.08 13.02
N VAL A 128 1.71 1.15 13.43
CA VAL A 128 1.62 1.59 14.82
C VAL A 128 0.26 2.23 15.05
N THR A 129 -0.47 1.74 16.05
CA THR A 129 -1.82 2.23 16.44
C THR A 129 -1.81 2.69 17.90
N HIS A 130 -2.82 3.44 18.31
CA HIS A 130 -2.96 3.96 19.67
C HIS A 130 -4.39 3.78 20.20
N GLU A 131 -4.54 3.62 21.52
CA GLU A 131 -5.76 3.16 22.20
C GLU A 131 -7.00 4.01 21.90
N HIS A 132 -6.81 5.31 21.75
CA HIS A 132 -7.88 6.27 21.51
C HIS A 132 -7.92 6.81 20.08
N ASP A 133 -7.16 6.20 19.15
CA ASP A 133 -7.16 6.61 17.76
C ASP A 133 -8.26 5.88 16.97
N ILE A 134 -9.26 6.64 16.52
CA ILE A 134 -10.33 6.14 15.66
C ILE A 134 -9.89 5.94 14.21
N VAL A 135 -8.80 6.58 13.75
CA VAL A 135 -8.39 6.58 12.34
C VAL A 135 -8.07 5.17 11.82
N PRO A 136 -7.35 4.29 12.56
CA PRO A 136 -7.17 2.89 12.19
C PRO A 136 -8.50 2.12 12.05
N HIS A 137 -9.57 2.56 12.71
CA HIS A 137 -10.86 1.91 12.65
C HIS A 137 -11.69 2.33 11.43
N LEU A 138 -11.18 3.25 10.59
CA LEU A 138 -11.83 3.75 9.39
C LEU A 138 -11.13 3.27 8.10
N PRO A 139 -11.87 3.05 7.00
CA PRO A 139 -13.32 2.97 6.89
C PRO A 139 -13.91 1.81 7.73
N PRO A 140 -15.15 1.95 8.26
CA PRO A 140 -15.73 0.99 9.20
C PRO A 140 -15.82 -0.43 8.63
N TYR A 141 -15.63 -1.41 9.51
CA TYR A 141 -15.78 -2.82 9.20
C TYR A 141 -17.25 -3.22 9.36
N PHE A 142 -17.88 -3.69 8.28
CA PHE A 142 -19.26 -4.17 8.28
C PHE A 142 -19.28 -5.70 8.36
N PHE A 143 -19.61 -6.24 9.53
CA PHE A 143 -19.68 -7.68 9.78
C PHE A 143 -20.61 -8.44 8.83
N PHE A 144 -21.70 -7.80 8.39
CA PHE A 144 -22.70 -8.41 7.49
C PHE A 144 -22.29 -8.45 6.01
N LEU A 145 -21.21 -7.76 5.60
CA LEU A 145 -20.74 -7.70 4.20
C LEU A 145 -19.20 -7.80 4.12
N PRO A 146 -18.59 -8.91 4.58
CA PRO A 146 -17.13 -9.04 4.71
C PRO A 146 -16.36 -8.98 3.38
N HIS A 147 -17.05 -9.21 2.26
CA HIS A 147 -16.48 -9.14 0.91
C HIS A 147 -16.39 -7.70 0.36
N LEU A 148 -17.09 -6.75 1.01
CA LEU A 148 -17.07 -5.32 0.67
C LEU A 148 -16.28 -4.48 1.68
N THR A 149 -15.78 -5.10 2.76
CA THR A 149 -15.04 -4.38 3.81
C THR A 149 -13.59 -4.13 3.44
N TYR A 150 -13.07 -3.05 4.02
CA TYR A 150 -11.64 -2.77 4.01
C TYR A 150 -10.95 -3.62 5.07
N HIS A 151 -9.74 -4.08 4.78
CA HIS A 151 -8.91 -4.88 5.67
C HIS A 151 -7.56 -4.19 5.89
N HIS A 152 -7.02 -4.36 7.09
CA HIS A 152 -5.63 -4.02 7.37
C HIS A 152 -4.70 -5.14 6.92
N PHE A 153 -3.44 -4.78 6.69
CA PHE A 153 -2.34 -5.73 6.56
C PHE A 153 -1.86 -6.15 7.96
N PRO A 154 -1.33 -7.37 8.12
CA PRO A 154 -1.45 -8.10 9.38
C PRO A 154 -0.53 -7.66 10.53
N ARG A 155 0.56 -6.93 10.31
CA ARG A 155 1.50 -6.59 11.40
C ARG A 155 1.18 -5.23 12.02
N GLU A 156 0.42 -5.28 13.11
CA GLU A 156 0.12 -4.14 13.99
C GLU A 156 1.00 -4.17 15.25
N VAL A 157 1.50 -3.01 15.65
CA VAL A 157 2.24 -2.78 16.89
C VAL A 157 1.47 -1.77 17.72
N PHE A 158 1.04 -2.20 18.90
CA PHE A 158 0.32 -1.38 19.86
C PHE A 158 1.26 -1.09 21.05
N PRO A 159 1.94 0.07 21.08
CA PRO A 159 2.79 0.43 22.21
C PRO A 159 1.94 0.76 23.45
N CYS A 160 2.14 0.00 24.53
CA CYS A 160 1.56 0.30 25.85
C CYS A 160 2.29 1.46 26.54
N ILE A 161 2.33 2.64 25.91
CA ILE A 161 2.94 3.84 26.48
C ILE A 161 1.88 4.94 26.46
N ASN A 162 1.46 5.39 27.64
CA ASN A 162 0.70 6.63 27.79
C ASN A 162 1.60 7.79 27.34
N LEU A 163 1.36 8.31 26.14
CA LEU A 163 2.05 9.50 25.61
C LEU A 163 1.61 10.80 26.31
N GLU A 164 0.71 10.72 27.31
CA GLU A 164 0.29 11.87 28.13
C GLU A 164 1.31 12.26 29.22
N SER A 165 2.43 11.54 29.37
CA SER A 165 3.43 11.81 30.42
C SER A 165 4.81 12.25 29.92
N VAL A 166 4.88 13.01 28.82
CA VAL A 166 6.12 13.70 28.38
C VAL A 166 5.93 15.20 28.36
#